data_AF-A0A967HAU1-F1
#
_entry.id   AF-A0A967HAU1-F1
#
_cell.length_a   1.000
_cell.length_b   1.000
_cell.length_c   1.000
_cell.angle_alpha   90.00
_cell.angle_beta   90.00
_cell.angle_gamma   90.00
#
_symmetry.space_group_name_H-M   'P 1'
#
loop_
_entity.id
_entity.type
_entity.pdbx_description
1 polymer ?
#
loop_
_entity_poly.entity_id
_entity_poly.type
_entity_poly.pdbx_seq_one_letter_code
_entity_poly.pdbx_strand_id
1 'polypeptide(L)'
;IETSAGGVVYRRMDGVAYFLLIRDPYENWGLPKGHVERGETPEETALREVREETGIQDLRLLEPLGTIDWFFREGPDLIHKYCHFFLMETSRAEVS
;
A
#
# COMPACT_ATOMS: atom_id res chain seq x y z
N ILE A 1 7.23 -18.07 -2.15
CA ILE A 1 6.62 -16.91 -2.86
C ILE A 1 5.77 -16.20 -1.83
N GLU A 2 5.82 -14.88 -1.82
CA GLU A 2 5.05 -14.05 -0.92
C GLU A 2 4.32 -12.97 -1.72
N THR A 3 3.09 -12.64 -1.33
CA THR A 3 2.27 -11.66 -2.02
C THR A 3 1.80 -10.59 -1.04
N SER A 4 1.98 -9.34 -1.45
CA SER A 4 1.50 -8.15 -0.75
C SER A 4 0.61 -7.31 -1.67
N ALA A 5 -0.20 -6.46 -1.07
CA ALA A 5 -0.91 -5.41 -1.78
C ALA A 5 -0.89 -4.10 -0.99
N GLY A 6 -0.95 -2.97 -1.71
CA GLY A 6 -0.84 -1.64 -1.12
C GLY A 6 -1.44 -0.54 -1.96
N GLY A 7 -1.41 0.68 -1.42
CA GLY A 7 -2.06 1.85 -2.02
C GLY A 7 -1.09 2.98 -2.35
N VAL A 8 -1.21 3.52 -3.56
CA VAL A 8 -0.75 4.89 -3.87
C VAL A 8 -1.92 5.81 -3.57
N VAL A 9 -1.93 6.35 -2.35
CA VAL A 9 -3.00 7.24 -1.89
C VAL A 9 -2.66 8.67 -2.28
N TYR A 10 -3.60 9.35 -2.91
CA TYR A 10 -3.47 10.78 -3.19
C TYR A 10 -4.70 11.56 -2.72
N ARG A 11 -4.49 12.86 -2.53
CA ARG A 11 -5.56 13.86 -2.41
C ARG A 11 -5.26 15.06 -3.30
N ARG A 12 -6.31 15.74 -3.77
CA ARG A 12 -6.16 16.98 -4.56
C ARG A 12 -6.55 18.18 -3.72
N MET A 13 -5.70 19.20 -3.71
CA MET A 13 -5.98 20.51 -3.11
C MET A 13 -5.53 21.58 -4.09
N ASP A 14 -6.41 22.53 -4.41
CA ASP A 14 -6.12 23.67 -5.30
C ASP A 14 -5.45 23.26 -6.63
N GLY A 15 -5.88 22.13 -7.20
CA GLY A 15 -5.35 21.57 -8.45
C GLY A 15 -4.04 20.78 -8.31
N VAL A 16 -3.42 20.76 -7.12
CA VAL A 16 -2.18 20.03 -6.83
C VAL A 16 -2.51 18.67 -6.21
N ALA A 17 -1.82 17.62 -6.68
CA ALA A 17 -1.91 16.28 -6.11
C ALA A 17 -0.85 16.11 -5.02
N TYR A 18 -1.27 15.64 -3.85
CA TYR A 18 -0.42 15.26 -2.72
C TYR A 18 -0.49 13.76 -2.54
N PHE A 19 0.65 13.11 -2.42
CA PHE A 19 0.75 11.67 -2.25
C PHE A 19 1.15 11.32 -0.82
N LEU A 20 0.53 10.27 -0.30
CA LEU A 20 0.85 9.73 1.01
C LEU A 20 2.11 8.87 0.93
N LEU A 21 3.04 9.11 1.84
CA LEU A 21 4.17 8.23 2.12
C LEU A 21 4.17 7.91 3.60
N ILE A 22 4.54 6.68 3.93
CA ILE A 22 4.75 6.23 5.32
C ILE A 22 6.23 5.99 5.56
N ARG A 23 6.65 6.05 6.82
CA ARG A 23 7.97 5.57 7.26
C ARG A 23 7.83 4.19 7.86
N ASP A 24 8.60 3.24 7.34
CA ASP A 24 8.68 1.91 7.93
C ASP A 24 9.53 1.90 9.23
N PRO A 25 9.55 0.80 9.99
CA PRO A 25 10.37 0.67 11.20
C PRO A 25 11.88 0.82 10.98
N TYR A 26 12.35 0.80 9.73
CA TYR A 26 13.74 0.99 9.33
C TYR A 26 14.01 2.42 8.81
N GLU A 27 13.08 3.35 9.05
CA GLU A 27 13.13 4.75 8.64
C GLU A 27 13.11 4.99 7.12
N ASN A 28 12.77 3.99 6.31
CA ASN A 28 12.62 4.17 4.88
C ASN A 28 11.25 4.74 4.54
N TRP A 29 11.22 5.64 3.56
CA TRP A 29 9.97 6.10 2.98
C TRP A 29 9.42 5.07 2.01
N GLY A 30 8.13 4.79 2.12
CA GLY A 30 7.45 3.84 1.27
C GLY A 30 5.96 4.15 1.12
N LEU A 31 5.30 3.28 0.37
CA LEU A 31 3.85 3.26 0.20
C LEU A 31 3.24 2.29 1.22
N PRO A 32 2.05 2.59 1.76
CA PRO A 32 1.35 1.68 2.64
C PRO A 32 0.98 0.38 1.94
N LYS A 33 1.30 -0.76 2.58
CA LYS A 33 1.14 -2.11 2.03
C LYS A 33 1.33 -3.16 3.12
N GLY A 34 0.76 -4.34 2.90
CA GLY A 34 1.07 -5.52 3.70
C GLY A 34 0.68 -6.82 3.01
N HIS A 35 0.66 -7.92 3.77
CA HIS A 35 0.50 -9.25 3.20
C HIS A 35 -0.94 -9.51 2.80
N VAL A 36 -1.13 -10.21 1.68
CA VAL A 36 -2.45 -10.71 1.28
C VAL A 36 -2.84 -11.86 2.20
N GLU A 37 -3.90 -11.69 2.97
CA GLU A 37 -4.38 -12.72 3.87
C GLU A 37 -5.24 -13.77 3.14
N ARG A 38 -5.46 -14.91 3.80
CA ARG A 38 -6.23 -16.00 3.23
C ARG A 38 -7.69 -15.56 3.01
N GLY A 39 -8.09 -15.54 1.75
CA GLY A 39 -9.46 -15.21 1.34
C GLY A 39 -9.65 -13.75 0.95
N GLU A 40 -8.61 -12.92 1.05
CA GLU A 40 -8.63 -11.56 0.53
C GLU A 40 -8.22 -11.52 -0.96
N THR A 41 -8.86 -10.62 -1.70
CA THR A 41 -8.34 -10.11 -2.97
C THR A 41 -7.25 -9.07 -2.71
N PRO A 42 -6.30 -8.86 -3.65
CA PRO A 42 -5.31 -7.79 -3.53
C PRO A 42 -5.93 -6.40 -3.30
N GLU A 43 -7.09 -6.12 -3.88
CA GLU A 43 -7.87 -4.90 -3.68
C GLU A 43 -8.32 -4.73 -2.22
N GLU A 44 -8.89 -5.80 -1.64
CA GLU A 44 -9.33 -5.82 -0.25
C GLU A 44 -8.16 -5.65 0.71
N THR A 45 -7.08 -6.40 0.49
CA THR A 45 -5.82 -6.26 1.24
C THR A 45 -5.30 -4.83 1.16
N ALA A 46 -5.20 -4.25 -0.03
CA ALA A 46 -4.67 -2.89 -0.20
C ALA A 46 -5.50 -1.86 0.59
N LEU A 47 -6.84 -1.97 0.55
CA LEU A 47 -7.72 -1.08 1.32
C LEU A 47 -7.58 -1.28 2.84
N ARG A 48 -7.47 -2.53 3.31
CA ARG A 48 -7.26 -2.84 4.73
C ARG A 48 -5.92 -2.29 5.22
N GLU A 49 -4.83 -2.59 4.53
CA GLU A 49 -3.48 -2.18 4.90
C GLU A 49 -3.33 -0.66 4.96
N VAL A 50 -3.87 0.07 3.97
CA VAL A 50 -3.86 1.54 4.03
C VAL A 50 -4.63 2.05 5.24
N ARG A 51 -5.79 1.45 5.58
CA ARG A 51 -6.56 1.85 6.77
C ARG A 51 -5.81 1.57 8.07
N GLU A 52 -5.14 0.43 8.16
CA GLU A 52 -4.41 -0.01 9.35
C GLU A 52 -3.14 0.82 9.60
N GLU A 53 -2.36 1.08 8.54
CA GLU A 53 -1.08 1.80 8.67
C GLU A 53 -1.24 3.32 8.78
N THR A 54 -2.38 3.89 8.38
CA THR A 54 -2.55 5.35 8.24
C THR A 54 -3.76 5.92 8.97
N GLY A 55 -4.70 5.07 9.38
CA GLY A 55 -5.99 5.47 9.95
C GLY A 55 -7.00 6.06 8.96
N ILE A 56 -6.65 6.22 7.68
CA ILE A 56 -7.53 6.82 6.67
C ILE A 56 -8.68 5.86 6.31
N GLN A 57 -9.87 6.11 6.84
CA GLN A 57 -11.07 5.30 6.54
C GLN A 57 -11.77 5.70 5.23
N ASP A 58 -11.65 6.97 4.84
CA ASP A 58 -12.23 7.53 3.62
C ASP A 58 -11.30 7.29 2.42
N LEU A 59 -11.36 6.07 1.86
CA LEU A 59 -10.59 5.67 0.69
C LEU A 59 -11.53 5.28 -0.44
N ARG A 60 -11.35 5.91 -1.60
CA ARG A 60 -11.93 5.46 -2.86
C ARG A 60 -10.87 4.72 -3.66
N LEU A 61 -11.03 3.41 -3.77
CA LEU A 61 -10.24 2.58 -4.68
C LEU A 61 -10.55 2.96 -6.13
N LEU A 62 -9.52 3.19 -6.92
CA LEU A 62 -9.63 3.52 -8.34
C LEU A 62 -9.15 2.35 -9.19
N GLU A 63 -8.00 2.49 -9.84
CA GLU A 63 -7.46 1.54 -10.80
C GLU A 63 -6.21 0.82 -10.27
N PRO A 64 -5.93 -0.41 -10.72
CA PRO A 64 -4.64 -1.05 -10.48
C PRO A 64 -3.54 -0.26 -11.20
N LEU A 65 -2.42 0.00 -10.52
CA LEU A 65 -1.26 0.68 -11.09
C LEU A 65 -0.22 -0.30 -11.62
N GLY A 66 -0.16 -1.51 -11.05
CA GLY A 66 0.75 -2.55 -11.50
C GLY A 66 1.25 -3.43 -10.35
N THR A 67 2.10 -4.38 -10.71
CA THR A 67 2.76 -5.28 -9.76
C THR A 67 4.26 -5.12 -9.90
N ILE A 68 4.94 -4.97 -8.78
CA ILE A 68 6.40 -5.07 -8.71
C ILE A 68 6.80 -6.37 -8.03
N ASP A 69 7.96 -6.90 -8.36
CA ASP A 69 8.48 -8.10 -7.73
C ASP A 69 9.99 -8.03 -7.52
N TRP A 70 10.46 -8.71 -6.48
CA TRP A 70 11.88 -8.78 -6.14
C TRP A 70 12.19 -10.04 -5.33
N PHE A 71 13.47 -10.39 -5.27
CA PHE A 71 13.97 -11.45 -4.41
C PHE A 71 14.63 -10.85 -3.17
N PHE A 72 14.37 -11.46 -2.01
CA PHE A 72 15.10 -11.16 -0.78
C PHE A 72 15.39 -12.45 0.00
N ARG A 73 16.28 -12.37 0.99
CA ARG A 73 16.61 -13.49 1.85
C ARG A 73 16.06 -13.27 3.25
N GLU A 74 15.40 -14.29 3.78
CA GLU A 74 15.03 -14.38 5.18
C GLU A 74 15.69 -15.64 5.77
N GLY A 75 16.78 -15.44 6.52
CA GLY A 75 17.65 -16.54 6.93
C GLY A 75 18.20 -17.33 5.72
N PRO A 76 18.03 -18.67 5.67
CA PRO A 76 18.50 -19.48 4.55
C PRO A 76 17.61 -19.37 3.29
N ASP A 77 16.36 -18.95 3.46
CA ASP A 77 15.34 -19.01 2.41
C ASP A 77 15.47 -17.85 1.43
N LEU A 78 15.34 -18.16 0.13
CA LEU A 78 15.25 -17.17 -0.93
C LEU A 78 13.76 -16.98 -1.28
N ILE A 79 13.23 -15.79 -0.97
CA ILE A 79 11.82 -15.47 -1.14
C ILE A 79 11.66 -14.59 -2.38
N HIS A 80 10.80 -15.02 -3.31
CA HIS A 80 10.29 -14.18 -4.39
C HIS A 80 9.01 -13.48 -3.91
N LYS A 81 9.04 -12.15 -3.84
CA LYS A 81 7.94 -11.33 -3.37
C LYS A 81 7.30 -10.55 -4.51
N TYR A 82 5.96 -10.52 -4.52
CA TYR A 82 5.13 -9.70 -5.39
C TYR A 82 4.40 -8.64 -4.55
N CYS A 83 4.26 -7.44 -5.08
CA CYS A 83 3.47 -6.38 -4.45
C CYS A 83 2.57 -5.70 -5.50
N HIS A 84 1.26 -5.85 -5.33
CA HIS A 84 0.24 -5.21 -6.16
C HIS A 84 -0.07 -3.81 -5.63
N PHE A 85 -0.05 -2.79 -6.48
CA PHE A 85 -0.40 -1.44 -6.10
C PHE A 85 -1.66 -0.95 -6.81
N PHE A 86 -2.50 -0.24 -6.06
CA PHE A 86 -3.72 0.38 -6.54
C PHE A 86 -3.70 1.88 -6.28
N LEU A 87 -4.26 2.66 -7.19
CA LEU A 87 -4.47 4.08 -6.99
C LEU A 87 -5.68 4.28 -6.07
N MET A 88 -5.53 5.16 -5.07
CA MET A 88 -6.59 5.48 -4.13
C MET A 88 -6.71 6.99 -3.94
N GLU A 89 -7.94 7.47 -3.82
CA GLU A 89 -8.23 8.87 -3.50
C GLU A 89 -8.82 9.00 -2.11
N THR A 90 -8.41 10.04 -1.37
CA THR A 90 -9.02 10.41 -0.09
C THR A 90 -9.31 11.91 -0.03
N SER A 91 -10.32 12.30 0.77
CA SER A 91 -10.53 13.70 1.13
C SER A 91 -9.74 14.13 2.38
N ARG A 92 -9.17 13.19 3.14
CA ARG A 92 -8.53 13.44 4.44
C ARG A 92 -7.15 14.07 4.29
N ALA A 93 -6.83 14.95 5.25
CA ALA A 93 -5.54 15.61 5.35
C ALA A 93 -4.58 14.97 6.36
N GLU A 94 -5.14 14.36 7.39
CA GLU A 94 -4.43 13.88 8.56
C GLU A 94 -4.41 12.35 8.55
N VAL A 95 -3.27 11.82 8.99
CA VAL A 95 -3.05 10.42 9.32
C VAL A 95 -2.88 10.29 10.83
N SER A 96 -3.29 9.17 11.41
CA SER A 96 -3.18 8.90 12.85
C SER A 96 -1.92 8.13 13.21
#